data_AF-A0A9Q0AIV3-F1
#
_entry.id   AF-A0A9Q0AIV3-F1
#
_cell.length_a   1.000
_cell.length_b   1.000
_cell.length_c   1.000
_cell.angle_alpha   90.00
_cell.angle_beta   90.00
_cell.angle_gamma   90.00
#
_symmetry.space_group_name_H-M   'P 1'
#
loop_
_entity.id
_entity.type
_entity.pdbx_description
1 polymer ?
#
loop_
_entity_poly.entity_id
_entity_poly.type
_entity_poly.pdbx_seq_one_letter_code
_entity_poly.pdbx_strand_id
1 'polypeptide(L)'
;MPSRSTHGTFTVGSDWGQIDLTSPNGSLMLDPRHPVSQSMQGKVTATDNTTIVWTTGTRDSLANATIPFLIENNGNPVDIKIQHGDDGHYPSDKQGWATAKFGQHSYKNDTVKENGYNAEFYTECPVDKDD
;
A
#
# COMPACT_ATOMS: atom_id res chain seq x y z
N MET A 1 26.44 1.67 -2.39
CA MET A 1 25.79 1.29 -1.12
C MET A 1 25.13 -0.05 -1.36
N PRO A 2 25.24 -1.04 -0.45
CA PRO A 2 24.47 -2.27 -0.57
C PRO A 2 22.97 -1.96 -0.55
N SER A 3 22.19 -2.76 -1.28
CA SER A 3 20.73 -2.72 -1.20
C SER A 3 20.28 -3.17 0.20
N ARG A 4 19.24 -2.52 0.71
CA ARG A 4 18.65 -2.75 2.03
C ARG A 4 17.20 -3.08 1.88
N SER A 5 16.71 -3.89 2.80
CA SER A 5 15.34 -4.41 2.78
C SER A 5 14.60 -3.89 4.00
N THR A 6 13.61 -3.01 3.79
CA THR A 6 12.66 -2.57 4.82
C THR A 6 11.37 -3.33 4.65
N HIS A 7 10.97 -4.08 5.68
CA HIS A 7 9.72 -4.84 5.67
C HIS A 7 8.54 -3.96 6.08
N GLY A 8 7.38 -4.21 5.48
CA GLY A 8 6.18 -3.46 5.77
C GLY A 8 4.90 -4.23 5.51
N THR A 9 3.79 -3.58 5.86
CA THR A 9 2.44 -4.10 5.60
C THR A 9 1.58 -3.02 4.98
N PHE A 10 0.83 -3.39 3.94
CA PHE A 10 -0.19 -2.57 3.32
C PHE A 10 -1.56 -3.15 3.69
N THR A 11 -2.33 -2.39 4.47
CA THR A 11 -3.65 -2.81 4.94
C THR A 11 -4.71 -1.98 4.24
N VAL A 12 -5.73 -2.63 3.70
CA VAL A 12 -6.82 -1.99 2.96
C VAL A 12 -8.15 -2.39 3.60
N GLY A 13 -9.04 -1.42 3.79
CA GLY A 13 -10.41 -1.60 4.26
C GLY A 13 -11.39 -0.92 3.32
N SER A 14 -11.47 -1.40 2.08
CA SER A 14 -12.32 -0.91 0.98
C SER A 14 -12.50 -2.02 -0.05
N ASP A 15 -13.07 -1.75 -1.23
CA ASP A 15 -13.15 -2.72 -2.34
C ASP A 15 -11.84 -2.83 -3.14
N TRP A 16 -11.01 -1.80 -3.12
CA TRP A 16 -9.65 -1.82 -3.65
C TRP A 16 -8.71 -0.88 -2.90
N GLY A 17 -7.41 -1.07 -3.04
CA GLY A 17 -6.39 -0.16 -2.53
C GLY A 17 -5.06 -0.32 -3.25
N GLN A 18 -4.28 0.75 -3.29
CA GLN A 18 -3.00 0.80 -3.98
C GLN A 18 -1.98 1.56 -3.15
N ILE A 19 -0.75 1.07 -3.17
CA ILE A 19 0.44 1.78 -2.70
C ILE A 19 1.42 1.85 -3.86
N ASP A 20 1.93 3.05 -4.10
CA ASP A 20 3.01 3.31 -5.05
C ASP A 20 4.23 3.85 -4.32
N LEU A 21 5.41 3.36 -4.71
CA LEU A 21 6.69 3.99 -4.45
C LEU A 21 6.92 5.03 -5.55
N THR A 22 6.91 6.31 -5.18
CA THR A 22 7.04 7.42 -6.13
C THR A 22 8.46 7.98 -6.21
N SER A 23 9.33 7.63 -5.27
CA SER A 23 10.73 8.02 -5.32
C SER A 23 11.54 7.09 -6.25
N PRO A 24 12.52 7.61 -7.01
CA PRO A 24 13.25 6.82 -8.03
C PRO A 24 14.32 5.88 -7.44
N ASN A 25 14.50 5.88 -6.12
CA ASN A 25 15.66 5.30 -5.44
C ASN A 25 15.41 3.93 -4.79
N GLY A 26 14.36 3.21 -5.18
CA GLY A 26 14.08 1.88 -4.64
C GLY A 26 13.08 1.07 -5.45
N SER A 27 12.78 -0.11 -4.92
CA SER A 27 11.79 -1.05 -5.43
C SER A 27 10.79 -1.40 -4.35
N LEU A 28 9.50 -1.49 -4.69
CA LEU A 28 8.42 -1.99 -3.86
C LEU A 28 7.95 -3.34 -4.40
N MET A 29 7.96 -4.36 -3.53
CA MET A 29 7.73 -5.75 -3.91
C MET A 29 6.88 -6.46 -2.85
N LEU A 30 6.22 -7.56 -3.21
CA LEU A 30 5.62 -8.45 -2.21
C LEU A 30 6.71 -9.09 -1.36
N ASP A 31 6.48 -9.23 -0.06
CA ASP A 31 7.45 -9.89 0.83
C ASP A 31 7.47 -11.41 0.58
N PRO A 32 8.57 -11.98 0.06
CA PRO A 32 8.65 -13.41 -0.24
C PRO A 32 8.65 -14.29 1.03
N ARG A 33 8.97 -13.72 2.20
CA ARG A 33 8.99 -14.44 3.49
C ARG A 33 7.59 -14.55 4.11
N HIS A 34 6.68 -13.67 3.71
CA HIS A 34 5.33 -13.58 4.25
C HIS A 34 4.32 -13.51 3.09
N PRO A 35 4.10 -14.63 2.38
CA PRO A 35 3.19 -14.65 1.24
C PRO A 35 1.75 -14.32 1.68
N VAL A 36 1.00 -13.70 0.77
CA VAL A 36 -0.43 -13.43 0.98
C VAL A 36 -1.21 -14.74 1.13
N SER A 37 -2.31 -14.69 1.89
CA SER A 37 -3.19 -15.84 2.11
C SER A 37 -3.76 -16.38 0.79
N GLN A 38 -4.11 -17.67 0.75
CA GLN A 38 -4.68 -18.31 -0.44
C GLN A 38 -5.95 -17.60 -0.95
N SER A 39 -6.78 -17.07 -0.04
CA SER A 39 -7.99 -16.29 -0.37
C SER A 39 -7.72 -14.95 -1.08
N MET A 40 -6.47 -14.48 -1.06
CA MET A 40 -6.01 -13.25 -1.70
C MET A 40 -5.22 -13.51 -2.99
N GLN A 41 -4.98 -14.78 -3.36
CA GLN A 41 -4.32 -15.10 -4.62
C GLN A 41 -5.16 -14.61 -5.81
N GLY A 42 -4.51 -13.97 -6.79
CA GLY A 42 -5.17 -13.34 -7.94
C GLY A 42 -5.87 -12.01 -7.63
N LYS A 43 -5.90 -11.57 -6.37
CA LYS A 43 -6.46 -10.29 -5.92
C LYS A 43 -5.41 -9.24 -5.58
N VAL A 44 -4.15 -9.66 -5.48
CA VAL A 44 -2.99 -8.81 -5.23
C VAL A 44 -2.10 -8.83 -6.46
N THR A 45 -1.78 -7.66 -6.99
CA THR A 45 -0.85 -7.50 -8.11
C THR A 45 0.29 -6.60 -7.71
N ALA A 46 1.49 -6.90 -8.19
CA ALA A 46 2.65 -6.03 -8.11
C ALA A 46 3.11 -5.71 -9.52
N THR A 47 3.42 -4.44 -9.79
CA THR A 47 3.74 -3.96 -11.14
C THR A 47 4.97 -3.07 -11.10
N ASP A 48 5.88 -3.27 -12.07
CA ASP A 48 7.08 -2.48 -12.31
C ASP A 48 7.97 -2.21 -11.09
N ASN A 49 7.92 -3.10 -10.09
CA ASN A 49 8.61 -2.97 -8.81
C ASN A 49 8.35 -1.62 -8.11
N THR A 50 7.20 -0.99 -8.34
CA THR A 50 6.86 0.31 -7.74
C THR A 50 5.43 0.35 -7.23
N THR A 51 4.57 -0.54 -7.70
CA THR A 51 3.14 -0.53 -7.36
C THR A 51 2.73 -1.87 -6.76
N ILE A 52 1.95 -1.82 -5.69
CA ILE A 52 1.17 -2.96 -5.18
C ILE A 52 -0.31 -2.55 -5.15
N VAL A 53 -1.16 -3.36 -5.78
CA VAL A 53 -2.62 -3.18 -5.79
C VAL A 53 -3.27 -4.39 -5.14
N TRP A 54 -4.34 -4.12 -4.39
CA TRP A 54 -5.30 -5.12 -3.97
C TRP A 54 -6.71 -4.74 -4.43
N THR A 55 -7.50 -5.74 -4.82
CA THR A 55 -8.91 -5.56 -5.17
C THR A 55 -9.73 -6.80 -4.81
N THR A 56 -10.97 -6.60 -4.40
CA THR A 56 -11.94 -7.68 -4.29
C THR A 56 -12.41 -8.21 -5.64
N GLY A 57 -12.19 -7.44 -6.72
CA GLY A 57 -12.71 -7.69 -8.07
C GLY A 57 -14.21 -7.41 -8.21
N THR A 58 -14.88 -6.99 -7.14
CA THR A 58 -16.31 -6.64 -7.14
C THR A 58 -16.43 -5.24 -6.56
N ARG A 59 -16.90 -4.31 -7.40
CA ARG A 59 -17.19 -2.95 -6.95
C ARG A 59 -18.13 -3.00 -5.75
N ASP A 60 -17.92 -2.10 -4.79
CA ASP A 60 -18.81 -1.93 -3.65
C ASP A 60 -18.79 -3.12 -2.65
N SER A 61 -17.77 -3.96 -2.70
CA SER A 61 -17.58 -5.04 -1.71
C SER A 61 -16.50 -4.66 -0.70
N LEU A 62 -16.90 -4.40 0.54
CA LEU A 62 -15.97 -4.11 1.62
C LEU A 62 -15.23 -5.38 2.06
N ALA A 63 -13.91 -5.35 2.03
CA ALA A 63 -13.09 -6.36 2.66
C ALA A 63 -11.87 -5.74 3.34
N ASN A 64 -11.37 -6.44 4.36
CA ASN A 64 -10.11 -6.11 5.00
C ASN A 64 -9.02 -7.03 4.46
N ALA A 65 -7.94 -6.44 3.97
CA ALA A 65 -6.78 -7.15 3.46
C ALA A 65 -5.50 -6.60 4.10
N THR A 66 -4.54 -7.49 4.37
CA THR A 66 -3.20 -7.12 4.81
C THR A 66 -2.19 -7.79 3.90
N ILE A 67 -1.37 -7.00 3.24
CA ILE A 67 -0.41 -7.43 2.22
C ILE A 67 0.99 -7.11 2.73
N PRO A 68 1.78 -8.13 3.09
CA PRO A 68 3.18 -7.93 3.41
C PRO A 68 3.95 -7.48 2.18
N PHE A 69 4.79 -6.47 2.34
CA PHE A 69 5.64 -5.95 1.28
C PHE A 69 7.07 -5.73 1.77
N LEU A 70 7.96 -5.53 0.80
CA LEU A 70 9.34 -5.17 1.00
C LEU A 70 9.70 -3.94 0.16
N ILE A 71 10.40 -3.00 0.77
CA ILE A 71 11.07 -1.90 0.06
C ILE A 71 12.55 -2.23 -0.02
N GLU A 72 13.08 -2.33 -1.23
CA GLU A 72 14.52 -2.48 -1.48
C GLU A 72 15.13 -1.16 -1.95
N ASN A 73 16.02 -0.57 -1.16
CA ASN A 73 16.66 0.70 -1.51
C ASN A 73 18.05 0.87 -0.90
N ASN A 74 18.63 2.06 -0.96
CA ASN A 74 19.95 2.37 -0.42
C ASN A 74 19.96 2.89 1.04
N GLY A 75 18.82 2.84 1.75
CA GLY A 75 18.66 3.39 3.10
C GLY A 75 18.24 4.87 3.14
N ASN A 76 18.10 5.54 2.00
CA ASN A 76 17.53 6.88 1.95
C ASN A 76 16.01 6.83 2.22
N PRO A 77 15.41 7.90 2.75
CA PRO A 77 13.96 8.02 2.78
C PRO A 77 13.33 7.85 1.39
N VAL A 78 12.06 7.44 1.38
CA VAL A 78 11.29 7.20 0.15
C VAL A 78 10.01 8.02 0.14
N ASP A 79 9.48 8.24 -1.05
CA ASP A 79 8.17 8.88 -1.22
C ASP A 79 7.16 7.82 -1.64
N ILE A 80 5.96 7.90 -1.10
CA ILE A 80 4.88 6.98 -1.42
C ILE A 80 3.58 7.73 -1.73
N LYS A 81 2.72 7.06 -2.49
CA LYS A 81 1.33 7.46 -2.69
C LYS A 81 0.43 6.30 -2.28
N ILE A 82 -0.58 6.58 -1.47
CA ILE A 82 -1.58 5.60 -1.03
C ILE A 82 -2.93 5.99 -1.59
N GLN A 83 -3.62 5.03 -2.20
CA GLN A 83 -4.97 5.18 -2.74
C GLN A 83 -5.87 4.07 -2.20
N HIS A 84 -7.17 4.37 -2.14
CA HIS A 84 -8.18 3.41 -1.78
C HIS A 84 -9.49 3.66 -2.53
N GLY A 85 -10.26 2.59 -2.65
CA GLY A 85 -11.62 2.63 -3.13
C GLY A 85 -12.62 3.07 -2.08
N ASP A 86 -13.86 2.71 -2.33
CA ASP A 86 -15.00 3.09 -1.49
C ASP A 86 -15.45 1.88 -0.63
N ASP A 87 -16.18 2.14 0.45
CA ASP A 87 -16.74 1.07 1.30
C ASP A 87 -18.12 0.56 0.83
N GLY A 88 -18.63 1.10 -0.29
CA GLY A 88 -19.48 0.32 -1.19
C GLY A 88 -20.94 0.15 -0.78
N HIS A 89 -21.58 1.12 -0.14
CA HIS A 89 -23.00 0.94 0.18
C HIS A 89 -23.88 2.16 -0.13
N TYR A 90 -23.43 3.38 0.13
CA TYR A 90 -24.15 4.61 -0.22
C TYR A 90 -23.22 5.75 -0.65
N PRO A 91 -23.70 6.74 -1.44
CA PRO A 91 -22.93 7.96 -1.78
C PRO A 91 -22.44 8.79 -0.58
N SER A 92 -22.91 8.48 0.63
CA SER A 92 -22.53 9.08 1.90
C SER A 92 -21.56 8.24 2.73
N ASP A 93 -21.36 6.98 2.37
CA ASP A 93 -20.37 6.13 3.00
C ASP A 93 -19.01 6.55 2.44
N LYS A 94 -18.21 7.16 3.31
CA LYS A 94 -16.90 7.73 3.00
C LYS A 94 -15.84 7.04 3.86
N GLN A 95 -15.98 5.74 4.10
CA GLN A 95 -15.20 5.04 5.15
C GLN A 95 -14.12 4.14 4.60
N GLY A 96 -13.95 4.05 3.27
CA GLY A 96 -12.80 3.37 2.68
C GLY A 96 -11.49 3.94 3.21
N TRP A 97 -10.50 3.07 3.44
CA TRP A 97 -9.19 3.49 3.89
C TRP A 97 -8.10 2.51 3.45
N ALA A 98 -6.87 3.01 3.42
CA ALA A 98 -5.68 2.19 3.29
C ALA A 98 -4.55 2.71 4.19
N THR A 99 -3.67 1.82 4.63
CA THR A 99 -2.57 2.14 5.53
C THR A 99 -1.33 1.34 5.17
N ALA A 100 -0.21 2.04 4.98
CA ALA A 100 1.11 1.42 4.89
C ALA A 100 1.83 1.55 6.24
N LYS A 101 2.48 0.49 6.70
CA LYS A 101 3.34 0.50 7.89
C LYS A 101 4.71 -0.04 7.55
N PHE A 102 5.75 0.75 7.81
CA PHE A 102 7.16 0.39 7.62
C PHE A 102 8.06 1.41 8.33
N GLY A 103 9.32 1.05 8.58
CA GLY A 103 10.29 1.97 9.19
C GLY A 103 9.88 2.50 10.56
N GLN A 104 9.06 1.77 11.33
CA GLN A 104 8.41 2.21 12.58
C GLN A 104 7.32 3.30 12.42
N HIS A 105 6.88 3.60 11.20
CA HIS A 105 5.84 4.59 10.92
C HIS A 105 4.57 3.97 10.32
N SER A 106 3.47 4.71 10.38
CA SER A 106 2.17 4.35 9.83
C SER A 106 1.64 5.52 8.99
N TYR A 107 1.35 5.24 7.72
CA TYR A 107 0.88 6.21 6.73
C TYR A 107 -0.54 5.82 6.34
N LYS A 108 -1.53 6.57 6.81
CA LYS A 108 -2.96 6.24 6.66
C LYS A 108 -3.67 7.24 5.77
N ASN A 109 -4.28 6.74 4.71
CA ASN A 109 -5.22 7.49 3.90
C ASN A 109 -6.64 6.98 4.17
N ASP A 110 -7.46 7.82 4.79
CA ASP A 110 -8.88 7.61 5.06
C ASP A 110 -9.72 8.80 4.57
N THR A 111 -9.16 9.62 3.67
CA THR A 111 -9.81 10.84 3.19
C THR A 111 -10.48 10.60 1.84
N VAL A 112 -11.80 10.82 1.79
CA VAL A 112 -12.55 10.74 0.53
C VAL A 112 -12.57 12.10 -0.16
N LYS A 113 -11.97 12.17 -1.35
CA LYS A 113 -11.83 13.40 -2.17
C LYS A 113 -12.81 13.48 -3.34
N GLU A 114 -13.83 12.61 -3.37
CA GLU A 114 -14.95 12.59 -4.35
C GLU A 114 -14.54 12.37 -5.83
N ASN A 115 -13.26 12.13 -6.11
CA ASN A 115 -12.73 12.01 -7.47
C ASN A 115 -12.32 10.57 -7.88
N GLY A 116 -12.80 9.55 -7.15
CA GLY A 116 -12.64 8.13 -7.47
C GLY A 116 -11.24 7.53 -7.23
N TYR A 117 -10.24 8.35 -6.89
CA TYR A 117 -8.85 7.91 -6.72
C TYR A 117 -8.27 8.17 -5.34
N ASN A 118 -9.02 8.85 -4.44
CA ASN A 118 -8.72 9.13 -3.03
C ASN A 118 -7.23 8.97 -2.70
N ALA A 119 -6.38 9.83 -3.26
CA ALA A 119 -4.93 9.68 -3.19
C ALA A 119 -4.34 10.60 -2.12
N GLU A 120 -3.41 10.06 -1.34
CA GLU A 120 -2.60 10.79 -0.37
C GLU A 120 -1.13 10.50 -0.61
N PHE A 121 -0.31 11.54 -0.53
CA PHE A 121 1.13 11.48 -0.79
C PHE A 121 1.89 11.70 0.51
N TYR A 122 2.91 10.87 0.74
CA TYR A 122 3.81 10.99 1.88
C TYR A 122 5.23 11.09 1.35
N THR A 123 5.94 12.14 1.77
CA THR A 123 7.31 12.41 1.34
C THR A 123 8.30 12.15 2.48
N GLU A 124 9.53 11.80 2.12
CA GLU A 124 10.63 11.54 3.06
C GLU A 124 10.29 10.50 4.13
N CYS A 125 9.54 9.47 3.75
CA CYS A 125 9.18 8.35 4.61
C CYS A 125 10.45 7.59 5.02
N PRO A 126 10.81 7.55 6.31
CA PRO A 126 11.98 6.81 6.77
C PRO A 126 11.84 5.31 6.49
N VAL A 127 12.97 4.72 6.11
CA VAL A 127 13.18 3.29 5.95
C VAL A 127 14.16 2.82 7.03
N ASP A 128 14.27 1.51 7.24
CA ASP A 128 15.19 0.95 8.23
C ASP A 128 16.63 1.38 7.87
N LYS A 129 17.29 2.09 8.80
CA LYS A 129 18.72 2.48 8.72
C LYS A 129 19.57 1.40 9.39
N ASP A 130 20.87 1.38 9.11
CA ASP A 130 21.79 0.45 9.78
C ASP A 130 21.78 0.76 11.28
N ASP A 131 21.86 -0.30 12.09
CA ASP A 131 22.51 -0.25 13.39
C ASP A 131 24.04 -0.16 13.23
#